data_AF-A0A1I8AGX1-F1
#
_entry.id   AF-A0A1I8AGX1-F1
#
_cell.length_a   1.000
_cell.length_b   1.000
_cell.length_c   1.000
_cell.angle_alpha   90.00
_cell.angle_beta   90.00
_cell.angle_gamma   90.00
#
_symmetry.space_group_name_H-M   'P 1'
#
loop_
_entity.id
_entity.type
_entity.pdbx_description
1 polymer ?
#
loop_
_entity_poly.entity_id
_entity_poly.type
_entity_poly.pdbx_seq_one_letter_code
_entity_poly.pdbx_strand_id
1 'polypeptide(L)'
;MPGGFNASLWKEKLTGAWDDRYTEPKSKLVANERKYGLYKPETYYIARYQVWNNYNFRKLGNRCLGTYSLESCVFGVNDLPTLANRPELIAHKFHLSFQPATYFCLYEHVRQRALSGKTDFDVSAYGKLPGPKLLSGTPFDEIEFVSPGGYVYY
;
A
#
# COMPACT_ATOMS: atom_id res chain seq x y z
N MET A 1 -2.54 -0.09 22.58
CA MET A 1 -1.80 1.11 22.16
C MET A 1 -1.91 2.13 23.30
N PRO A 2 -0.88 2.34 24.12
CA PRO A 2 -0.94 3.35 25.17
C PRO A 2 -0.98 4.74 24.51
N GLY A 3 -2.06 5.49 24.76
CA GLY A 3 -2.21 6.92 24.45
C GLY A 3 -2.58 7.27 22.99
N GLY A 4 -3.83 7.68 22.76
CA GLY A 4 -4.15 8.67 21.72
C GLY A 4 -4.84 8.23 20.42
N PHE A 5 -5.09 6.94 20.17
CA PHE A 5 -5.83 6.55 18.95
C PHE A 5 -7.36 6.72 19.13
N ASN A 6 -7.89 7.87 18.72
CA ASN A 6 -9.34 8.11 18.66
C ASN A 6 -9.90 7.63 17.30
N ALA A 7 -10.40 6.40 17.27
CA ALA A 7 -10.93 5.78 16.06
C ALA A 7 -12.05 6.60 15.37
N SER A 8 -12.87 7.32 16.15
CA SER A 8 -13.95 8.14 15.61
C SER A 8 -13.41 9.33 14.82
N LEU A 9 -12.41 10.04 15.34
CA LEU A 9 -11.75 11.15 14.63
C LEU A 9 -11.06 10.66 13.35
N TRP A 10 -10.39 9.51 13.43
CA TRP A 10 -9.80 8.88 12.25
C TRP A 10 -10.85 8.54 11.19
N LYS A 11 -12.01 8.02 11.60
CA LYS A 11 -13.14 7.75 10.71
C LYS A 11 -13.63 9.03 10.03
N GLU A 12 -13.80 10.12 10.78
CA GLU A 12 -14.22 11.40 10.21
C GLU A 12 -13.26 11.94 9.16
N LYS A 13 -11.94 11.86 9.41
CA LYS A 13 -10.93 12.15 8.38
C LYS A 13 -11.11 11.25 7.16
N LEU A 14 -11.26 9.95 7.34
CA LEU A 14 -11.43 8.99 6.24
C LEU A 14 -12.68 9.22 5.40
N THR A 15 -13.77 9.72 6.01
CA THR A 15 -15.04 9.95 5.33
C THR A 15 -15.21 11.38 4.83
N GLY A 16 -14.24 12.28 5.06
CA GLY A 16 -14.33 13.70 4.71
C GLY A 16 -15.14 14.56 5.69
N ALA A 17 -15.83 13.96 6.67
CA ALA A 17 -16.61 14.69 7.68
C ALA A 17 -15.73 15.61 8.57
N TRP A 18 -14.43 15.36 8.60
CA TRP A 18 -13.45 16.23 9.26
C TRP A 18 -13.37 17.63 8.62
N ASP A 19 -13.57 17.73 7.31
CA ASP A 19 -13.49 19.02 6.61
C ASP A 19 -14.65 19.95 6.95
N ASP A 20 -15.82 19.40 7.34
CA ASP A 20 -17.00 20.17 7.75
C ASP A 20 -16.74 21.05 8.99
N ARG A 21 -15.64 20.78 9.72
CA ARG A 21 -15.22 21.54 10.90
C ARG A 21 -14.44 22.82 10.55
N TYR A 22 -14.04 23.00 9.29
CA TYR A 22 -13.21 24.12 8.84
C TYR A 22 -13.93 24.94 7.77
N THR A 23 -13.63 26.24 7.72
CA THR A 23 -14.21 27.16 6.72
C THR A 23 -13.70 26.85 5.30
N GLU A 24 -12.49 26.29 5.20
CA GLU A 24 -11.91 25.77 3.96
C GLU A 24 -11.60 24.27 4.16
N PRO A 25 -11.98 23.40 3.20
CA PRO A 25 -11.73 21.97 3.31
C PRO A 25 -10.22 21.70 3.33
N LYS A 26 -9.77 20.91 4.31
CA LYS A 26 -8.37 20.52 4.40
C LYS A 26 -8.05 19.38 3.44
N SER A 27 -9.00 18.49 3.15
CA SER A 27 -8.73 17.38 2.24
C SER A 27 -8.54 17.80 0.78
N LYS A 28 -7.66 17.08 0.08
CA LYS A 28 -7.39 17.27 -1.35
C LYS A 28 -7.46 15.95 -2.09
N LEU A 29 -8.20 15.91 -3.19
CA LEU A 29 -8.18 14.79 -4.12
C LEU A 29 -6.87 14.85 -4.92
N VAL A 30 -5.92 13.97 -4.59
CA VAL A 30 -4.62 13.86 -5.25
C VAL A 30 -4.53 12.66 -6.20
N ALA A 31 -5.68 12.02 -6.50
CA ALA A 31 -5.76 10.83 -7.35
C ALA A 31 -5.10 11.03 -8.73
N ASN A 32 -5.13 12.24 -9.27
CA ASN A 32 -4.56 12.57 -10.59
C ASN A 32 -3.12 13.11 -10.51
N GLU A 33 -2.66 13.54 -9.33
CA GLU A 33 -1.34 14.14 -9.14
C GLU A 33 -0.26 13.10 -8.81
N ARG A 34 -0.69 11.96 -8.25
CA ARG A 34 0.23 10.91 -7.80
C ARG A 34 0.54 9.92 -8.91
N LYS A 35 1.73 10.06 -9.48
CA LYS A 35 2.38 9.04 -10.30
C LYS A 35 2.97 7.97 -9.38
N TYR A 36 2.15 7.04 -8.90
CA TYR A 36 2.68 5.83 -8.28
C TYR A 36 3.43 5.05 -9.35
N GLY A 37 4.74 4.91 -9.16
CA GLY A 37 5.56 4.06 -10.01
C GLY A 37 5.43 2.61 -9.59
N LEU A 38 5.85 1.68 -10.45
CA LEU A 38 5.91 0.24 -10.13
C LEU A 38 6.64 -0.02 -8.79
N TYR A 39 7.60 0.84 -8.45
CA TYR A 39 8.50 0.76 -7.30
C TYR A 39 8.18 1.75 -6.16
N LYS A 40 7.14 2.58 -6.29
CA LYS A 40 6.73 3.54 -5.26
C LYS A 40 5.39 3.09 -4.70
N PRO A 41 5.31 2.71 -3.41
CA PRO A 41 4.10 2.12 -2.88
C PRO A 41 2.97 3.17 -2.89
N GLU A 42 1.77 2.73 -3.28
CA GLU A 42 0.56 3.55 -3.38
C GLU A 42 0.10 4.09 -2.01
N THR A 43 0.35 3.29 -0.99
CA THR A 43 0.07 3.60 0.40
C THR A 43 1.33 3.33 1.21
N TYR A 44 1.52 4.08 2.30
CA TYR A 44 2.59 3.80 3.27
C TYR A 44 2.45 2.40 3.91
N TYR A 45 1.39 1.66 3.59
CA TYR A 45 1.13 0.31 4.07
C TYR A 45 1.85 -0.74 3.19
N ILE A 46 3.16 -0.89 3.39
CA ILE A 46 3.95 -1.89 2.64
C ILE A 46 3.82 -3.31 3.20
N ALA A 47 2.90 -3.55 4.14
CA ALA A 47 2.76 -4.87 4.75
C ALA A 47 2.31 -5.93 3.72
N ARG A 48 1.48 -5.56 2.74
CA ARG A 48 0.93 -6.50 1.77
C ARG A 48 0.63 -5.88 0.40
N TYR A 49 1.18 -6.47 -0.65
CA TYR A 49 0.76 -6.23 -2.04
C TYR A 49 -0.37 -7.20 -2.42
N GLN A 50 -1.46 -6.65 -2.94
CA GLN A 50 -2.61 -7.41 -3.40
C GLN A 50 -3.30 -6.69 -4.54
N VAL A 51 -3.71 -7.43 -5.57
CA VAL A 51 -4.48 -6.89 -6.70
C VAL A 51 -5.92 -7.41 -6.60
N TRP A 52 -6.86 -6.47 -6.60
CA TRP A 52 -8.29 -6.77 -6.57
C TRP A 52 -8.90 -6.66 -7.97
N ASN A 53 -9.91 -7.48 -8.24
CA ASN A 53 -10.69 -7.45 -9.46
C ASN A 53 -11.80 -6.38 -9.40
N ASN A 54 -11.44 -5.13 -9.14
CA ASN A 54 -12.40 -4.03 -9.11
C ASN A 54 -12.06 -2.95 -10.16
N TYR A 55 -13.01 -2.05 -10.37
CA TYR A 55 -12.91 -0.98 -11.36
C TYR A 55 -11.65 -0.10 -11.17
N ASN A 56 -11.30 0.22 -9.91
CA ASN A 56 -10.17 1.09 -9.60
C ASN A 56 -8.83 0.45 -9.99
N PHE A 57 -8.62 -0.83 -9.66
CA PHE A 57 -7.37 -1.54 -10.01
C PHE A 57 -7.22 -1.75 -11.52
N ARG A 58 -8.32 -1.97 -12.24
CA ARG A 58 -8.32 -2.06 -13.71
C ARG A 58 -7.92 -0.72 -14.35
N LYS A 59 -8.37 0.40 -13.79
CA LYS A 59 -8.06 1.76 -14.27
C LYS A 59 -6.60 2.17 -14.01
N LEU A 60 -6.01 1.72 -12.90
CA LEU A 60 -4.61 1.99 -12.54
C LEU A 60 -3.58 1.22 -13.38
N GLY A 61 -4.03 0.37 -14.32
CA GLY A 61 -3.14 -0.45 -15.14
C GLY A 61 -2.48 -1.60 -14.37
N ASN A 62 -2.85 -1.82 -13.11
CA ASN A 62 -2.45 -2.98 -12.32
C ASN A 62 -3.16 -4.22 -12.87
N ARG A 63 -2.49 -4.92 -13.78
CA ARG A 63 -3.02 -6.15 -14.39
C ARG A 63 -2.56 -7.36 -13.58
N CYS A 64 -3.52 -8.16 -13.14
CA CYS A 64 -3.24 -9.54 -12.74
C CYS A 64 -2.91 -10.34 -14.01
N LEU A 65 -1.69 -10.87 -14.12
CA LEU A 65 -1.27 -11.70 -15.25
C LEU A 65 -1.42 -13.21 -14.95
N GLY A 66 -1.83 -13.56 -13.73
CA GLY A 66 -2.32 -14.87 -13.35
C GLY A 66 -3.84 -15.01 -13.51
N THR A 67 -4.53 -15.43 -12.43
CA THR A 67 -5.99 -15.62 -12.42
C THR A 67 -6.63 -14.96 -11.20
N TYR A 68 -7.95 -14.72 -11.22
CA TYR A 68 -8.67 -14.22 -10.04
C TYR A 68 -9.36 -15.35 -9.29
N SER A 69 -9.29 -15.30 -7.97
CA SER A 69 -10.03 -16.20 -7.08
C SER A 69 -10.57 -15.39 -5.90
N LEU A 70 -11.89 -15.43 -5.69
CA LEU A 70 -12.59 -14.61 -4.71
C LEU A 70 -12.23 -13.12 -4.85
N GLU A 71 -12.32 -12.60 -6.08
CA GLU A 71 -12.00 -11.20 -6.44
C GLU A 71 -10.54 -10.76 -6.18
N SER A 72 -9.64 -11.63 -5.73
CA SER A 72 -8.22 -11.35 -5.51
C SER A 72 -7.35 -12.07 -6.53
N CYS A 73 -6.31 -11.40 -7.04
CA CYS A 73 -5.35 -11.98 -7.95
C CYS A 73 -4.55 -13.10 -7.29
N VAL A 74 -4.47 -14.21 -7.99
CA VAL A 74 -3.53 -15.31 -7.80
C VAL A 74 -2.41 -15.09 -8.79
N PHE A 75 -1.23 -14.76 -8.28
CA PHE A 75 -0.13 -14.36 -9.13
C PHE A 75 0.38 -15.52 -10.00
N GLY A 76 0.60 -15.21 -11.27
CA GLY A 76 1.22 -16.09 -12.26
C GLY A 76 2.68 -15.72 -12.52
N VAL A 77 3.37 -16.51 -13.34
CA VAL A 77 4.81 -16.36 -13.62
C VAL A 77 5.11 -14.98 -14.22
N ASN A 78 4.20 -14.46 -15.03
CA ASN A 78 4.33 -13.15 -15.65
C ASN A 78 4.18 -11.98 -14.65
N ASP A 79 3.67 -12.22 -13.44
CA ASP A 79 3.62 -11.21 -12.38
C ASP A 79 4.97 -11.06 -11.64
N LEU A 80 5.92 -12.00 -11.82
CA LEU A 80 7.22 -11.99 -11.14
C LEU A 80 8.01 -10.67 -11.28
N PRO A 81 8.12 -10.04 -12.47
CA PRO A 81 8.84 -8.78 -12.60
C PRO A 81 8.22 -7.66 -11.78
N THR A 82 6.90 -7.66 -11.59
CA THR A 82 6.24 -6.72 -10.68
C THR A 82 6.59 -7.11 -9.23
N LEU A 83 6.33 -8.36 -8.84
CA LEU A 83 6.50 -8.85 -7.47
C LEU A 83 7.93 -8.68 -6.92
N ALA A 84 8.96 -8.96 -7.74
CA ALA A 84 10.36 -8.84 -7.34
C ALA A 84 10.79 -7.40 -7.02
N ASN A 85 10.11 -6.45 -7.64
CA ASN A 85 10.45 -5.04 -7.67
C ASN A 85 9.58 -4.19 -6.73
N ARG A 86 8.53 -4.79 -6.18
CA ARG A 86 7.62 -4.15 -5.24
C ARG A 86 8.26 -4.01 -3.86
N PRO A 87 8.07 -2.87 -3.18
CA PRO A 87 8.61 -2.63 -1.83
C PRO A 87 7.87 -3.38 -0.72
N GLU A 88 6.71 -3.97 -1.02
CA GLU A 88 5.90 -4.67 -0.01
C GLU A 88 6.56 -5.94 0.54
N LEU A 89 6.33 -6.19 1.84
CA LEU A 89 6.92 -7.30 2.58
C LEU A 89 6.28 -8.65 2.23
N ILE A 90 4.98 -8.64 1.90
CA ILE A 90 4.19 -9.84 1.64
C ILE A 90 3.41 -9.63 0.35
N ALA A 91 3.38 -10.64 -0.52
CA ALA A 91 2.49 -10.67 -1.68
C ALA A 91 1.32 -11.63 -1.42
N HIS A 92 0.10 -11.19 -1.71
CA HIS A 92 -1.13 -11.99 -1.61
C HIS A 92 -1.88 -12.01 -2.96
N LYS A 93 -2.15 -13.17 -3.58
CA LYS A 93 -1.94 -14.56 -3.09
C LYS A 93 -1.27 -15.47 -4.12
N PHE A 94 -0.77 -16.59 -3.64
CA PHE A 94 -0.23 -17.70 -4.43
C PHE A 94 -1.03 -18.95 -4.13
N HIS A 95 -1.29 -19.78 -5.15
CA HIS A 95 -1.84 -21.11 -4.98
C HIS A 95 -0.89 -22.12 -5.61
N LEU A 96 -0.44 -23.12 -4.87
CA LEU A 96 0.44 -24.16 -5.43
C LEU A 96 -0.26 -24.98 -6.53
N SER A 97 -1.60 -25.01 -6.54
CA SER A 97 -2.40 -25.59 -7.61
C SER A 97 -2.49 -24.74 -8.89
N PHE A 98 -1.98 -23.49 -8.86
CA PHE A 98 -1.98 -22.59 -10.00
C PHE A 98 -0.59 -21.97 -10.18
N GLN A 99 0.13 -22.42 -11.22
CA GLN A 99 1.47 -21.93 -11.56
C GLN A 99 2.44 -21.89 -10.34
N PRO A 100 2.76 -23.03 -9.72
CA PRO A 100 3.64 -23.08 -8.53
C PRO A 100 5.02 -22.47 -8.77
N ALA A 101 5.48 -22.45 -10.03
CA ALA A 101 6.71 -21.77 -10.43
C ALA A 101 6.76 -20.30 -9.98
N THR A 102 5.63 -19.59 -9.96
CA THR A 102 5.58 -18.20 -9.48
C THR A 102 6.06 -18.08 -8.03
N TYR A 103 5.59 -18.98 -7.16
CA TYR A 103 6.00 -18.97 -5.75
C TYR A 103 7.49 -19.33 -5.60
N PHE A 104 7.93 -20.39 -6.27
CA PHE A 104 9.31 -20.87 -6.14
C PHE A 104 10.34 -19.89 -6.71
N CYS A 105 10.11 -19.30 -7.89
CA CYS A 105 11.01 -18.32 -8.47
C CYS A 105 11.09 -17.05 -7.61
N LEU A 106 9.96 -16.58 -7.07
CA LEU A 106 9.97 -15.43 -6.16
C LEU A 106 10.72 -15.76 -4.85
N TYR A 107 10.49 -16.96 -4.30
CA TYR A 107 11.18 -17.42 -3.09
C TYR A 107 12.70 -17.51 -3.30
N GLU A 108 13.15 -18.08 -4.42
CA GLU A 108 14.55 -18.12 -4.80
C GLU A 108 15.14 -16.70 -4.90
N HIS A 109 14.45 -15.79 -5.59
CA HIS A 109 14.87 -14.40 -5.73
C HIS A 109 15.02 -13.71 -4.36
N VAL A 110 14.03 -13.86 -3.46
CA VAL A 110 14.07 -13.29 -2.11
C VAL A 110 15.21 -13.91 -1.28
N ARG A 111 15.44 -15.22 -1.40
CA ARG A 111 16.54 -15.91 -0.73
C ARG A 111 17.90 -15.40 -1.20
N GLN A 112 18.10 -15.23 -2.50
CA GLN A 112 19.34 -14.67 -3.06
C GLN A 112 19.57 -13.24 -2.57
N ARG A 113 18.52 -12.41 -2.52
CA ARG A 113 18.59 -11.06 -1.95
C ARG A 113 19.03 -11.08 -0.49
N ALA A 114 18.45 -11.96 0.32
CA ALA A 114 18.80 -12.10 1.73
C ALA A 114 20.27 -12.54 1.93
N LEU A 115 20.76 -13.46 1.09
CA LEU A 115 22.16 -13.91 1.14
C LEU A 115 23.15 -12.86 0.65
N SER A 116 22.75 -12.01 -0.30
CA SER A 116 23.60 -10.94 -0.84
C SER A 116 23.86 -9.80 0.15
N GLY A 117 23.11 -9.72 1.26
CA GLY A 117 23.32 -8.74 2.31
C GLY A 117 23.08 -7.29 1.88
N LYS A 118 22.29 -7.04 0.84
CA LYS A 118 21.94 -5.67 0.45
C LYS A 118 21.12 -4.99 1.55
N THR A 119 21.67 -3.91 2.10
CA THR A 119 21.06 -3.09 3.17
C THR A 119 20.47 -1.78 2.63
N ASP A 120 20.18 -1.71 1.33
CA ASP A 120 19.61 -0.54 0.65
C ASP A 120 18.10 -0.37 0.88
N PHE A 121 17.54 -1.06 1.89
CA PHE A 121 16.15 -0.93 2.28
C PHE A 121 15.89 0.41 2.96
N ASP A 122 15.28 1.34 2.21
CA ASP A 122 14.88 2.64 2.73
C ASP A 122 13.61 2.52 3.60
N VAL A 123 13.81 2.62 4.92
CA VAL A 123 12.74 2.64 5.90
C VAL A 123 12.18 4.04 6.17
N SER A 124 12.72 5.10 5.55
CA SER A 124 12.28 6.48 5.80
C SER A 124 10.79 6.68 5.52
N ALA A 125 10.24 5.91 4.58
CA ALA A 125 8.81 5.88 4.29
C ALA A 125 7.95 5.41 5.48
N TYR A 126 8.45 4.51 6.33
CA TYR A 126 7.73 4.08 7.54
C TYR A 126 7.61 5.19 8.57
N GLY A 127 8.60 6.09 8.66
CA GLY A 127 8.52 7.27 9.55
C GLY A 127 7.41 8.25 9.15
N LYS A 128 6.84 8.12 7.95
CA LYS A 128 5.71 8.93 7.47
C LYS A 128 4.35 8.30 7.77
N LEU A 129 4.32 7.09 8.32
CA LEU A 129 3.06 6.45 8.72
C LEU A 129 2.38 7.24 9.86
N PRO A 130 1.05 7.27 9.90
CA PRO A 130 0.30 7.97 10.95
C PRO A 130 0.71 7.61 12.37
N GLY A 131 0.91 6.32 12.66
CA GLY A 131 1.32 5.85 13.99
C GLY A 131 2.68 6.41 14.40
N PRO A 132 3.75 6.15 13.64
CA PRO A 132 5.07 6.75 13.86
C PRO A 132 5.05 8.28 13.96
N LYS A 133 4.27 8.98 13.13
CA LYS A 133 4.12 10.44 13.18
C LYS A 133 3.46 10.93 14.46
N LEU A 134 2.40 10.28 14.93
CA LEU A 134 1.79 10.56 16.24
C LEU A 134 2.79 10.36 17.36
N LEU A 135 3.52 9.23 17.33
CA LEU A 135 4.52 8.89 18.35
C LEU A 135 5.71 9.86 18.33
N SER A 136 6.03 10.45 17.17
CA SER A 136 7.06 11.49 17.06
C SER A 136 6.58 12.88 17.51
N GLY A 137 5.35 13.01 18.00
CA GLY A 137 4.78 14.27 18.49
C GLY A 137 4.09 15.13 17.43
N THR A 138 3.86 14.61 16.21
CA THR A 138 3.10 15.35 15.18
C THR A 138 1.64 15.49 15.64
N PRO A 139 1.05 16.70 15.63
CA PRO A 139 -0.36 16.90 15.95
C PRO A 139 -1.29 16.08 15.06
N PHE A 140 -2.43 15.64 15.58
CA PHE A 140 -3.41 14.86 14.82
C PHE A 140 -3.85 15.58 13.52
N ASP A 141 -4.08 16.89 13.61
CA ASP A 141 -4.58 17.78 12.55
C ASP A 141 -3.56 18.11 11.44
N GLU A 142 -2.35 17.56 11.54
CA GLU A 142 -1.26 17.72 10.57
C GLU A 142 -0.83 16.39 9.95
N ILE A 143 -1.44 15.27 10.39
CA ILE A 143 -1.10 13.95 9.86
C ILE A 143 -1.82 13.72 8.55
N GLU A 144 -1.01 13.66 7.50
CA GLU A 144 -1.42 13.23 6.18
C GLU A 144 -1.86 11.77 6.18
N PHE A 145 -3.12 11.55 5.81
CA PHE A 145 -3.66 10.22 5.54
C PHE A 145 -4.22 10.14 4.13
N VAL A 146 -3.92 9.05 3.44
CA VAL A 146 -4.35 8.85 2.05
C VAL A 146 -5.40 7.76 2.02
N SER A 147 -6.63 8.10 1.65
CA SER A 147 -7.65 7.08 1.43
C SER A 147 -7.36 6.27 0.16
N PRO A 148 -7.87 5.03 0.09
CA PRO A 148 -7.87 4.26 -1.16
C PRO A 148 -8.57 4.98 -2.34
N GLY A 149 -9.40 5.99 -2.06
CA GLY A 149 -10.03 6.84 -3.08
C GLY A 149 -9.14 7.98 -3.60
N GLY A 150 -7.91 8.11 -3.12
CA GLY A 150 -6.95 9.13 -3.56
C GLY A 150 -7.14 10.49 -2.91
N TYR A 151 -7.84 10.59 -1.77
CA TYR A 151 -7.91 11.82 -0.98
C TYR A 151 -6.78 11.84 0.05
N VAL A 152 -6.07 12.96 0.14
CA VAL A 152 -5.17 13.28 1.26
C VAL A 152 -5.95 14.13 2.24
N TYR A 153 -6.02 13.67 3.48
CA TYR A 153 -6.59 14.41 4.60
C TYR A 153 -5.46 14.98 5.44
N TYR A 154 -5.51 16.27 5.76
CA TYR A 154 -4.58 16.96 6.65
C TYR A 154 -5.18 17.10 8.04
#